data_AF-A0A0G2FYQ5-F1
#
_entry.id   AF-A0A0G2FYQ5-F1
#
_cell.length_a   1.000
_cell.length_b   1.000
_cell.length_c   1.000
_cell.angle_alpha   90.00
_cell.angle_beta   90.00
_cell.angle_gamma   90.00
#
_symmetry.space_group_name_H-M   'P 1'
#
loop_
_entity.id
_entity.type
_entity.pdbx_description
1 polymer ?
#
loop_
_entity_poly.entity_id
_entity_poly.type
_entity_poly.pdbx_seq_one_letter_code
_entity_poly.pdbx_strand_id
1 'polypeptide(L)'
;MLCLGEFAARYKTNDAFKYRRHLKHDLMALTFLNNHVGPFVHRKGLELVRLLDMKIDLAQGRPFSIRHDYENVALDIVTHYEFGENMTLSAVRPQLELLSKRVHHRFATGPTDRDEPVELPEARLDPFLMAVDQAPAVLEKTTNSWVPKLSHWWWTHQSWYKNIFSHRGYVIPEQIAKAIRNYQRGKVNSALEHVIMREAAMAEKEGRSPQFGAQWLIDEAFGDLIASHHTNSGAMSWTSKYLTDYPEVQAMLRAHLHSELSAAAVEKRQPTYEEITKARLPYLEAVIAEMQRLTPFSMVREATCDTI
;
A
#
# COMPACT_ATOMS: atom_id res chain seq x y z
N MET A 1 18.83 -0.77 2.73
CA MET A 1 18.07 -1.67 1.82
C MET A 1 18.58 -3.11 1.73
N LEU A 2 19.56 -3.57 2.54
CA LEU A 2 20.12 -4.94 2.41
C LEU A 2 19.08 -6.06 2.58
N CYS A 3 18.03 -5.81 3.38
CA CYS A 3 16.93 -6.74 3.64
C CYS A 3 15.99 -6.97 2.45
N LEU A 4 16.07 -6.13 1.40
CA LEU A 4 15.19 -6.21 0.22
C LEU A 4 15.78 -7.04 -0.94
N GLY A 5 16.84 -7.84 -0.69
CA GLY A 5 17.38 -8.77 -1.69
C GLY A 5 17.74 -8.11 -3.03
N GLU A 6 17.29 -8.66 -4.14
CA GLU A 6 17.53 -8.11 -5.49
C GLU A 6 16.50 -7.07 -5.96
N PHE A 7 15.74 -6.45 -5.05
CA PHE A 7 14.78 -5.40 -5.38
C PHE A 7 15.42 -4.24 -6.17
N ALA A 8 14.79 -3.83 -7.27
CA ALA A 8 15.35 -2.89 -8.24
C ALA A 8 15.72 -1.53 -7.66
N ALA A 9 15.06 -1.07 -6.60
CA ALA A 9 15.41 0.20 -5.94
C ALA A 9 16.83 0.21 -5.35
N ARG A 10 17.47 -0.96 -5.20
CA ARG A 10 18.87 -1.08 -4.76
C ARG A 10 19.89 -0.92 -5.87
N TYR A 11 19.47 -1.00 -7.12
CA TYR A 11 20.40 -1.06 -8.24
C TYR A 11 20.89 0.36 -8.58
N LYS A 12 22.16 0.45 -8.98
CA LYS A 12 22.67 1.65 -9.66
C LYS A 12 21.91 1.83 -10.97
N THR A 13 21.86 3.05 -11.51
CA THR A 13 21.19 3.37 -12.79
C THR A 13 21.92 2.76 -13.99
N ASN A 14 21.92 1.43 -14.06
CA ASN A 14 22.57 0.59 -15.07
C ASN A 14 21.51 -0.19 -15.88
N ASP A 15 21.95 -1.06 -16.78
CA ASP A 15 21.03 -1.80 -17.64
C ASP A 15 20.14 -2.78 -16.86
N ALA A 16 20.62 -3.33 -15.74
CA ALA A 16 19.81 -4.16 -14.87
C ALA A 16 18.67 -3.35 -14.22
N PHE A 17 18.92 -2.11 -13.78
CA PHE A 17 17.88 -1.22 -13.28
C PHE A 17 16.87 -0.85 -14.38
N LYS A 18 17.35 -0.49 -15.57
CA LYS A 18 16.49 -0.17 -16.73
C LYS A 18 15.60 -1.36 -17.09
N TYR A 19 16.18 -2.57 -17.11
CA TYR A 19 15.45 -3.82 -17.37
C TYR A 19 14.30 -4.01 -16.38
N ARG A 20 14.59 -3.95 -15.07
CA ARG A 20 13.58 -4.10 -14.00
C ARG A 20 12.49 -3.03 -14.10
N ARG A 21 12.87 -1.78 -14.36
CA ARG A 21 11.93 -0.66 -14.54
C ARG A 21 11.02 -0.89 -15.75
N HIS A 22 11.57 -1.41 -16.85
CA HIS A 22 10.82 -1.65 -18.08
C HIS A 22 9.73 -2.70 -17.88
N LEU A 23 9.98 -3.77 -17.13
CA LEU A 23 8.98 -4.81 -16.85
C LEU A 23 7.70 -4.25 -16.19
N LYS A 24 7.82 -3.14 -15.48
CA LYS A 24 6.73 -2.51 -14.70
C LYS A 24 6.14 -1.26 -15.35
N HIS A 25 6.58 -0.90 -16.55
CA HIS A 25 6.24 0.37 -17.19
C HIS A 25 4.72 0.58 -17.34
N ASP A 26 3.97 -0.45 -17.72
CA ASP A 26 2.53 -0.31 -18.02
C ASP A 26 1.64 -0.37 -16.79
N LEU A 27 2.21 -0.68 -15.63
CA LEU A 27 1.43 -0.82 -14.38
C LEU A 27 0.85 0.51 -13.90
N MET A 28 1.40 1.64 -14.38
CA MET A 28 0.89 2.97 -14.09
C MET A 28 0.07 3.56 -15.26
N ALA A 29 -0.17 2.79 -16.32
CA ALA A 29 -1.01 3.25 -17.42
C ALA A 29 -2.48 3.34 -16.97
N LEU A 30 -3.20 4.36 -17.46
CA LEU A 30 -4.62 4.57 -17.14
C LEU A 30 -5.48 3.34 -17.45
N THR A 31 -5.15 2.59 -18.50
CA THR A 31 -5.87 1.36 -18.86
C THR A 31 -5.75 0.29 -17.78
N PHE A 32 -4.54 0.04 -17.27
CA PHE A 32 -4.34 -0.92 -16.19
C PHE A 32 -5.02 -0.46 -14.90
N LEU A 33 -4.80 0.81 -14.52
CA LEU A 33 -5.38 1.38 -13.31
C LEU A 33 -6.91 1.33 -13.36
N ASN A 34 -7.53 1.76 -14.45
CA ASN A 34 -8.99 1.83 -14.53
C ASN A 34 -9.68 0.47 -14.62
N ASN A 35 -9.02 -0.53 -15.24
CA ASN A 35 -9.64 -1.84 -15.45
C ASN A 35 -9.42 -2.80 -14.27
N HIS A 36 -8.30 -2.68 -13.54
CA HIS A 36 -7.91 -3.69 -12.55
C HIS A 36 -7.81 -3.14 -11.12
N VAL A 37 -7.24 -1.94 -10.94
CA VAL A 37 -6.87 -1.44 -9.61
C VAL A 37 -7.92 -0.47 -9.04
N GLY A 38 -8.38 0.47 -9.86
CA GLY A 38 -9.23 1.59 -9.46
C GLY A 38 -10.56 1.19 -8.83
N PRO A 39 -11.36 0.29 -9.45
CA PRO A 39 -12.60 -0.20 -8.84
C PRO A 39 -12.38 -0.90 -7.50
N PHE A 40 -11.24 -1.57 -7.31
CA PHE A 40 -10.88 -2.20 -6.04
C PHE A 40 -10.49 -1.15 -4.99
N VAL A 41 -9.67 -0.16 -5.36
CA VAL A 41 -9.30 0.97 -4.50
C VAL A 41 -10.54 1.72 -4.01
N HIS A 42 -11.49 2.01 -4.91
CA HIS A 42 -12.75 2.65 -4.54
C HIS A 42 -13.54 1.83 -3.51
N ARG A 43 -13.70 0.51 -3.76
CA ARG A 43 -14.37 -0.39 -2.83
C ARG A 43 -13.70 -0.41 -1.46
N LYS A 44 -12.36 -0.43 -1.42
CA LYS A 44 -11.60 -0.40 -0.17
C LYS A 44 -11.68 0.95 0.54
N GLY A 45 -11.74 2.06 -0.19
CA GLY A 45 -12.06 3.37 0.35
C GLY A 45 -13.43 3.38 1.04
N LEU A 46 -14.45 2.77 0.43
CA LEU A 46 -15.78 2.63 1.05
C LEU A 46 -15.82 1.68 2.26
N GLU A 47 -14.97 0.64 2.28
CA GLU A 47 -14.79 -0.22 3.47
C GLU A 47 -14.12 0.57 4.61
N LEU A 48 -13.12 1.41 4.31
CA LEU A 48 -12.47 2.30 5.27
C LEU A 48 -13.45 3.34 5.84
N VAL A 49 -14.24 4.02 5.00
CA VAL A 49 -15.26 4.96 5.47
C VAL A 49 -16.22 4.28 6.45
N ARG A 50 -16.71 3.08 6.11
CA ARG A 50 -17.57 2.29 7.01
C ARG A 50 -16.88 1.90 8.31
N LEU A 51 -15.59 1.58 8.26
CA LEU A 51 -14.79 1.29 9.45
C LEU A 51 -14.71 2.53 10.36
N LEU A 52 -14.41 3.70 9.79
CA LEU A 52 -14.30 4.95 10.53
C LEU A 52 -15.65 5.36 11.14
N ASP A 53 -16.75 5.21 10.41
CA ASP A 53 -18.11 5.47 10.94
C ASP A 53 -18.39 4.61 12.19
N MET A 54 -18.07 3.31 12.13
CA MET A 54 -18.22 2.43 13.30
C MET A 54 -17.31 2.84 14.47
N LYS A 55 -16.09 3.30 14.19
CA LYS A 55 -15.17 3.79 15.24
C LYS A 55 -15.69 5.09 15.86
N ILE A 56 -16.27 6.00 15.07
CA ILE A 56 -16.92 7.22 15.56
C ILE A 56 -18.08 6.87 16.50
N ASP A 57 -18.94 5.93 16.08
CA ASP A 57 -20.07 5.47 16.90
C ASP A 57 -19.59 4.82 18.20
N LEU A 58 -18.53 4.02 18.17
CA LEU A 58 -17.96 3.40 19.36
C LEU A 58 -17.24 4.39 20.28
N ALA A 59 -16.64 5.44 19.71
CA ALA A 59 -15.87 6.43 20.45
C ALA A 59 -16.72 7.49 21.16
N GLN A 60 -17.99 7.68 20.75
CA GLN A 60 -18.94 8.56 21.43
C GLN A 60 -18.42 10.01 21.62
N GLY A 61 -17.77 10.54 20.59
CA GLY A 61 -17.22 11.90 20.59
C GLY A 61 -15.80 12.04 21.16
N ARG A 62 -15.20 10.95 21.64
CA ARG A 62 -13.79 10.91 22.07
C ARG A 62 -12.85 10.69 20.88
N PRO A 63 -11.58 11.14 20.94
CA PRO A 63 -10.61 10.89 19.87
C PRO A 63 -10.22 9.40 19.80
N PHE A 64 -9.76 8.95 18.63
CA PHE A 64 -9.23 7.61 18.42
C PHE A 64 -8.16 7.61 17.31
N SER A 65 -7.30 6.59 17.31
CA SER A 65 -6.25 6.46 16.29
C SER A 65 -6.80 5.89 14.98
N ILE A 66 -6.40 6.49 13.85
CA ILE A 66 -6.70 6.03 12.49
C ILE A 66 -5.48 5.43 11.77
N ARG A 67 -4.32 5.39 12.44
CA ARG A 67 -3.04 5.00 11.84
C ARG A 67 -3.10 3.59 11.26
N HIS A 68 -3.45 2.60 12.09
CA HIS A 68 -3.52 1.21 11.66
C HIS A 68 -4.66 0.99 10.64
N ASP A 69 -5.72 1.81 10.62
CA ASP A 69 -6.77 1.70 9.61
C ASP A 69 -6.22 2.06 8.21
N TYR A 70 -5.34 3.07 8.13
CA TYR A 70 -4.65 3.47 6.90
C TYR A 70 -3.58 2.47 6.46
N GLU A 71 -2.82 1.92 7.40
CA GLU A 71 -1.87 0.83 7.11
C GLU A 71 -2.63 -0.41 6.58
N ASN A 72 -3.72 -0.81 7.22
CA ASN A 72 -4.54 -1.95 6.82
C ASN A 72 -5.19 -1.79 5.44
N VAL A 73 -5.79 -0.63 5.13
CA VAL A 73 -6.38 -0.43 3.80
C VAL A 73 -5.29 -0.37 2.71
N ALA A 74 -4.12 0.19 3.02
CA ALA A 74 -3.00 0.20 2.10
C ALA A 74 -2.50 -1.22 1.84
N LEU A 75 -2.37 -2.08 2.86
CA LEU A 75 -2.03 -3.50 2.70
C LEU A 75 -3.01 -4.21 1.75
N ASP A 76 -4.31 -4.00 1.92
CA ASP A 76 -5.33 -4.62 1.05
C ASP A 76 -5.18 -4.18 -0.40
N ILE A 77 -5.00 -2.87 -0.62
CA ILE A 77 -4.85 -2.29 -1.96
C ILE A 77 -3.58 -2.83 -2.64
N VAL A 78 -2.43 -2.81 -1.96
CA VAL A 78 -1.16 -3.21 -2.59
C VAL A 78 -1.09 -4.71 -2.82
N THR A 79 -1.68 -5.52 -1.93
CA THR A 79 -1.77 -6.96 -2.09
C THR A 79 -2.61 -7.33 -3.31
N HIS A 80 -3.74 -6.63 -3.50
CA HIS A 80 -4.58 -6.83 -4.68
C HIS A 80 -3.94 -6.28 -5.96
N TYR A 81 -3.27 -5.13 -5.89
CA TYR A 81 -2.50 -4.61 -7.02
C TYR A 81 -1.45 -5.63 -7.50
N GLU A 82 -0.71 -6.23 -6.55
CA GLU A 82 0.39 -7.16 -6.87
C GLU A 82 -0.12 -8.52 -7.37
N PHE A 83 -1.05 -9.13 -6.65
CA PHE A 83 -1.49 -10.51 -6.88
C PHE A 83 -2.89 -10.65 -7.50
N GLY A 84 -3.66 -9.57 -7.62
CA GLY A 84 -5.01 -9.58 -8.16
C GLY A 84 -5.94 -10.45 -7.34
N GLU A 85 -6.73 -11.29 -8.01
CA GLU A 85 -7.64 -12.24 -7.39
C GLU A 85 -6.93 -13.50 -6.84
N ASN A 86 -5.62 -13.67 -7.10
CA ASN A 86 -4.85 -14.82 -6.61
C ASN A 86 -4.59 -14.77 -5.09
N MET A 87 -4.81 -13.60 -4.47
CA MET A 87 -4.71 -13.36 -3.03
C MET A 87 -5.97 -12.68 -2.52
N THR A 88 -6.70 -13.36 -1.63
CA THR A 88 -7.97 -12.85 -1.06
C THR A 88 -7.82 -12.37 0.39
N LEU A 89 -6.58 -12.25 0.88
CA LEU A 89 -6.31 -11.75 2.23
C LEU A 89 -6.83 -10.32 2.38
N SER A 90 -7.30 -10.00 3.59
CA SER A 90 -7.74 -8.66 3.93
C SER A 90 -7.39 -8.34 5.38
N ALA A 91 -6.77 -7.18 5.59
CA ALA A 91 -6.48 -6.56 6.88
C ALA A 91 -7.69 -5.77 7.41
N VAL A 92 -8.48 -5.13 6.54
CA VAL A 92 -9.64 -4.31 6.96
C VAL A 92 -10.84 -5.16 7.38
N ARG A 93 -11.12 -6.28 6.68
CA ARG A 93 -12.31 -7.11 6.97
C ARG A 93 -12.32 -7.72 8.39
N PRO A 94 -11.23 -8.32 8.89
CA PRO A 94 -11.19 -8.80 10.27
C PRO A 94 -11.46 -7.69 11.29
N GLN A 95 -11.01 -6.47 11.02
CA GLN A 95 -11.27 -5.31 11.87
C GLN A 95 -12.76 -4.92 11.86
N LEU A 96 -13.39 -4.88 10.67
CA LEU A 96 -14.83 -4.64 10.54
C LEU A 96 -15.65 -5.69 11.32
N GLU A 97 -15.30 -6.97 11.19
CA GLU A 97 -15.98 -8.08 11.89
C GLU A 97 -15.78 -8.04 13.41
N LEU A 98 -14.61 -7.63 13.87
CA LEU A 98 -14.31 -7.48 15.29
C LEU A 98 -15.14 -6.36 15.92
N LEU A 99 -15.21 -5.20 15.26
CA LEU A 99 -15.94 -4.05 15.75
C LEU A 99 -17.46 -4.24 15.62
N SER A 100 -17.96 -4.88 14.56
CA SER A 100 -19.40 -5.13 14.37
C SER A 100 -20.01 -5.95 15.53
N LYS A 101 -19.26 -6.95 16.03
CA LYS A 101 -19.66 -7.75 17.19
C LYS A 101 -19.74 -6.93 18.49
N ARG A 102 -19.08 -5.77 18.55
CA ARG A 102 -19.01 -4.91 19.74
C ARG A 102 -19.89 -3.67 19.68
N VAL A 103 -20.54 -3.37 18.56
CA VAL A 103 -21.50 -2.24 18.45
C VAL A 103 -22.59 -2.30 19.53
N HIS A 104 -22.94 -3.50 20.01
CA HIS A 104 -23.93 -3.70 21.08
C HIS A 104 -23.33 -3.58 22.49
N HIS A 105 -22.03 -3.85 22.64
CA HIS A 105 -21.29 -3.68 23.87
C HIS A 105 -20.55 -2.35 23.79
N ARG A 106 -21.29 -1.25 23.94
CA ARG A 106 -20.71 0.08 24.16
C ARG A 106 -19.55 -0.09 25.14
N PHE A 107 -18.39 0.50 24.85
CA PHE A 107 -17.27 0.51 25.78
C PHE A 107 -17.67 1.37 27.00
N ALA A 108 -18.50 0.80 27.86
CA ALA A 108 -19.20 1.45 28.97
C ALA A 108 -18.28 1.64 30.19
N THR A 109 -16.99 1.39 30.03
CA THR A 109 -15.99 1.45 31.09
C THR A 109 -14.73 2.06 30.52
N GLY A 110 -14.81 3.34 30.18
CA GLY A 110 -13.68 4.16 29.73
C GLY A 110 -13.81 5.59 30.27
N PRO A 111 -12.70 6.32 30.40
CA PRO A 111 -12.50 7.45 31.30
C PRO A 111 -13.49 8.61 31.13
N THR A 112 -13.63 9.40 32.19
CA THR A 112 -14.57 10.55 32.32
C THR A 112 -14.23 11.71 31.38
N ASP A 113 -13.00 11.76 30.86
CA ASP A 113 -12.51 12.85 30.03
C ASP A 113 -12.86 12.65 28.54
N ARG A 114 -13.36 13.72 27.92
CA ARG A 114 -13.74 13.75 26.50
C ARG A 114 -12.52 13.78 25.58
N ASP A 115 -11.39 14.30 26.05
CA ASP A 115 -10.19 14.47 25.25
C ASP A 115 -9.24 13.25 25.32
N GLU A 116 -9.52 12.29 26.21
CA GLU A 116 -8.72 11.07 26.32
C GLU A 116 -9.05 10.10 25.16
N PRO A 117 -8.04 9.65 24.37
CA PRO A 117 -8.25 8.72 23.27
C PRO A 117 -8.88 7.40 23.69
N VAL A 118 -9.79 6.88 22.87
CA VAL A 118 -10.38 5.55 23.05
C VAL A 118 -9.46 4.51 22.44
N GLU A 119 -9.04 3.55 23.28
CA GLU A 119 -8.33 2.35 22.84
C GLU A 119 -9.35 1.33 22.30
N LEU A 120 -9.42 1.25 20.97
CA LEU A 120 -10.26 0.29 20.28
C LEU A 120 -9.47 -1.00 20.01
N PRO A 121 -10.10 -2.18 20.14
CA PRO A 121 -9.41 -3.44 19.92
C PRO A 121 -9.02 -3.58 18.45
N GLU A 122 -7.87 -4.19 18.22
CA GLU A 122 -7.33 -4.43 16.88
C GLU A 122 -7.36 -5.91 16.52
N ALA A 123 -7.82 -6.20 15.31
CA ALA A 123 -7.85 -7.53 14.76
C ALA A 123 -6.44 -7.97 14.38
N ARG A 124 -6.14 -9.24 14.65
CA ARG A 124 -4.85 -9.82 14.28
C ARG A 124 -4.78 -9.96 12.75
N LEU A 125 -3.69 -9.44 12.18
CA LEU A 125 -3.38 -9.60 10.76
C LEU A 125 -2.99 -11.03 10.41
N ASP A 126 -3.23 -11.41 9.16
CA ASP A 126 -2.64 -12.60 8.57
C ASP A 126 -1.09 -12.52 8.68
N PRO A 127 -0.39 -13.62 9.00
CA PRO A 127 1.06 -13.60 9.16
C PRO A 127 1.84 -13.02 7.96
N PHE A 128 1.35 -13.19 6.73
CA PHE A 128 1.96 -12.59 5.55
C PHE A 128 1.78 -11.07 5.52
N LEU A 129 0.57 -10.58 5.80
CA LEU A 129 0.29 -9.13 5.86
C LEU A 129 1.08 -8.46 6.99
N MET A 130 1.18 -9.13 8.15
CA MET A 130 2.01 -8.69 9.27
C MET A 130 3.50 -8.63 8.89
N ALA A 131 3.99 -9.59 8.08
CA ALA A 131 5.36 -9.56 7.59
C ALA A 131 5.62 -8.36 6.66
N VAL A 132 4.68 -8.04 5.77
CA VAL A 132 4.76 -6.86 4.88
C VAL A 132 4.73 -5.56 5.69
N ASP A 133 3.87 -5.49 6.70
CA ASP A 133 3.74 -4.35 7.61
C ASP A 133 5.02 -4.07 8.42
N GLN A 134 5.68 -5.12 8.92
CA GLN A 134 6.86 -5.00 9.78
C GLN A 134 8.18 -4.83 9.03
N ALA A 135 8.25 -5.21 7.76
CA ALA A 135 9.47 -5.14 6.98
C ALA A 135 10.09 -3.73 6.84
N PRO A 136 9.30 -2.63 6.68
CA PRO A 136 9.81 -1.25 6.73
C PRO A 136 10.64 -0.93 7.98
N ALA A 137 10.24 -1.41 9.16
CA ALA A 137 10.98 -1.14 10.40
C ALA A 137 12.38 -1.78 10.38
N VAL A 138 12.53 -2.92 9.69
CA VAL A 138 13.84 -3.55 9.48
C VAL A 138 14.69 -2.72 8.53
N LEU A 139 14.08 -2.15 7.49
CA LEU A 139 14.75 -1.26 6.56
C LEU A 139 15.26 0.01 7.24
N GLU A 140 14.44 0.62 8.09
CA GLU A 140 14.80 1.80 8.89
C GLU A 140 15.96 1.48 9.83
N LYS A 141 15.85 0.41 10.64
CA LYS A 141 16.93 -0.04 11.53
C LYS A 141 18.23 -0.29 10.77
N THR A 142 18.16 -0.92 9.59
CA THR A 142 19.35 -1.19 8.76
C THR A 142 19.99 0.09 8.26
N THR A 143 19.18 1.07 7.88
CA THR A 143 19.65 2.36 7.33
C THR A 143 20.30 3.22 8.41
N ASN A 144 19.74 3.22 9.62
CA ASN A 144 20.26 3.99 10.76
C ASN A 144 21.43 3.30 11.50
N SER A 145 21.82 2.09 11.09
CA SER A 145 22.92 1.34 11.71
C SER A 145 24.28 1.91 11.32
N TRP A 146 25.19 2.03 12.29
CA TRP A 146 26.57 2.48 12.03
C TRP A 146 27.36 1.51 11.14
N VAL A 147 27.08 0.21 11.23
CA VAL A 147 27.70 -0.83 10.39
C VAL A 147 26.60 -1.68 9.74
N PRO A 148 25.92 -1.19 8.68
CA PRO A 148 24.69 -1.80 8.15
C PRO A 148 24.85 -3.27 7.74
N LYS A 149 25.99 -3.65 7.15
CA LYS A 149 26.25 -5.03 6.70
C LYS A 149 26.34 -6.00 7.89
N LEU A 150 27.01 -5.61 8.96
CA LEU A 150 27.19 -6.44 10.15
C LEU A 150 25.89 -6.54 10.94
N SER A 151 25.20 -5.41 11.14
CA SER A 151 23.88 -5.39 11.80
C SER A 151 22.89 -6.29 11.07
N HIS A 152 22.82 -6.15 9.75
CA HIS A 152 21.94 -6.98 8.93
C HIS A 152 22.28 -8.47 9.02
N TRP A 153 23.56 -8.84 8.89
CA TRP A 153 24.01 -10.22 9.06
C TRP A 153 23.68 -10.79 10.45
N TRP A 154 23.84 -9.99 11.50
CA TRP A 154 23.45 -10.41 12.85
C TRP A 154 21.94 -10.63 12.95
N TRP A 155 21.14 -9.72 12.41
CA TRP A 155 19.68 -9.83 12.43
C TRP A 155 19.15 -11.00 11.63
N THR A 156 19.77 -11.38 10.51
CA THR A 156 19.33 -12.53 9.71
C THR A 156 19.38 -13.85 10.50
N HIS A 157 20.15 -13.91 11.59
CA HIS A 157 20.21 -15.07 12.47
C HIS A 157 19.13 -15.08 13.56
N GLN A 158 18.52 -13.92 13.85
CA GLN A 158 17.51 -13.74 14.89
C GLN A 158 16.15 -14.31 14.49
N SER A 159 15.40 -14.83 15.46
CA SER A 159 14.09 -15.44 15.24
C SER A 159 13.04 -14.45 14.72
N TRP A 160 13.03 -13.21 15.24
CA TRP A 160 12.10 -12.17 14.81
C TRP A 160 12.28 -11.82 13.33
N TYR A 161 13.52 -11.72 12.85
CA TYR A 161 13.82 -11.43 11.45
C TYR A 161 13.37 -12.59 10.56
N LYS A 162 13.72 -13.81 10.96
CA LYS A 162 13.30 -15.02 10.24
C LYS A 162 11.78 -15.12 10.18
N ASN A 163 11.05 -14.74 11.22
CA ASN A 163 9.59 -14.74 11.22
C ASN A 163 9.01 -13.75 10.19
N ILE A 164 9.56 -12.53 10.11
CA ILE A 164 9.14 -11.53 9.11
C ILE A 164 9.42 -12.04 7.69
N PHE A 165 10.63 -12.53 7.41
CA PHE A 165 11.05 -12.86 6.04
C PHE A 165 10.80 -14.31 5.62
N SER A 166 10.36 -15.21 6.50
CA SER A 166 10.02 -16.60 6.15
C SER A 166 8.80 -16.66 5.23
N HIS A 167 7.81 -15.80 5.47
CA HIS A 167 6.57 -15.69 4.69
C HIS A 167 6.85 -15.39 3.21
N ARG A 168 7.83 -14.53 2.95
CA ARG A 168 8.34 -14.24 1.60
C ARG A 168 8.77 -15.50 0.85
N GLY A 169 9.39 -16.46 1.54
CA GLY A 169 10.02 -17.63 0.93
C GLY A 169 9.04 -18.68 0.41
N TYR A 170 7.77 -18.64 0.82
CA TYR A 170 6.76 -19.59 0.34
C TYR A 170 5.55 -18.90 -0.33
N VAL A 171 5.09 -17.74 0.19
CA VAL A 171 3.94 -17.04 -0.38
C VAL A 171 4.25 -16.50 -1.76
N ILE A 172 5.39 -15.82 -1.94
CA ILE A 172 5.72 -15.17 -3.21
C ILE A 172 5.95 -16.20 -4.33
N PRO A 173 6.72 -17.30 -4.13
CA PRO A 173 6.83 -18.34 -5.14
C PRO A 173 5.49 -18.99 -5.51
N GLU A 174 4.59 -19.19 -4.55
CA GLU A 174 3.24 -19.71 -4.83
C GLU A 174 2.44 -18.75 -5.72
N GLN A 175 2.51 -17.44 -5.45
CA GLN A 175 1.85 -16.42 -6.24
C GLN A 175 2.48 -16.28 -7.64
N ILE A 176 3.80 -16.38 -7.77
CA ILE A 176 4.49 -16.47 -9.07
C ILE A 176 3.98 -17.68 -9.86
N ALA A 177 3.85 -18.86 -9.23
CA ALA A 177 3.34 -20.04 -9.89
C ALA A 177 1.89 -19.88 -10.37
N LYS A 178 1.04 -19.17 -9.59
CA LYS A 178 -0.33 -18.81 -10.00
C LYS A 178 -0.31 -17.84 -11.19
N ALA A 179 0.51 -16.80 -11.12
CA ALA A 179 0.66 -15.80 -12.18
C ALA A 179 1.11 -16.42 -13.50
N ILE A 180 2.07 -17.36 -13.48
CA ILE A 180 2.52 -18.10 -14.67
C ILE A 180 1.36 -18.89 -15.28
N ARG A 181 0.57 -19.61 -14.45
CA ARG A 181 -0.59 -20.37 -14.94
C ARG A 181 -1.66 -19.48 -15.54
N ASN A 182 -1.91 -18.31 -14.97
CA ASN A 182 -2.89 -17.35 -15.48
C ASN A 182 -2.41 -16.73 -16.80
N TYR A 183 -1.14 -16.33 -16.87
CA TYR A 183 -0.49 -15.87 -18.10
C TYR A 183 -0.62 -16.91 -19.24
N GLN A 184 -0.31 -18.18 -18.95
CA GLN A 184 -0.45 -19.27 -19.93
C GLN A 184 -1.90 -19.48 -20.43
N ARG A 185 -2.89 -19.05 -19.63
CA ARG A 185 -4.32 -19.06 -19.98
C ARG A 185 -4.78 -17.75 -20.64
N GLY A 186 -3.87 -16.82 -20.92
CA GLY A 186 -4.18 -15.50 -21.48
C GLY A 186 -4.85 -14.53 -20.50
N LYS A 187 -4.74 -14.76 -19.19
CA LYS A 187 -5.27 -13.87 -18.14
C LYS A 187 -4.15 -13.07 -17.51
N VAL A 188 -4.23 -11.74 -17.62
CA VAL A 188 -3.25 -10.80 -17.07
C VAL A 188 -4.02 -9.66 -16.41
N ASN A 189 -4.21 -9.75 -15.10
CA ASN A 189 -5.06 -8.87 -14.30
C ASN A 189 -4.35 -8.31 -13.06
N SER A 190 -3.12 -8.75 -12.75
CA SER A 190 -2.32 -8.25 -11.62
C SER A 190 -0.97 -7.72 -12.08
N ALA A 191 -0.31 -6.92 -11.23
CA ALA A 191 1.02 -6.42 -11.52
C ALA A 191 2.04 -7.55 -11.73
N LEU A 192 2.02 -8.58 -10.88
CA LEU A 192 2.88 -9.74 -11.03
C LEU A 192 2.64 -10.48 -12.37
N GLU A 193 1.39 -10.66 -12.77
CA GLU A 193 1.05 -11.28 -14.06
C GLU A 193 1.54 -10.45 -15.25
N HIS A 194 1.46 -9.13 -15.16
CA HIS A 194 2.04 -8.22 -16.16
C HIS A 194 3.56 -8.34 -16.25
N VAL A 195 4.25 -8.43 -15.12
CA VAL A 195 5.70 -8.65 -15.08
C VAL A 195 6.07 -9.98 -15.73
N ILE A 196 5.31 -11.05 -15.44
CA ILE A 196 5.49 -12.38 -16.08
C ILE A 196 5.29 -12.28 -17.59
N MET A 197 4.23 -11.63 -18.05
CA MET A 197 3.95 -11.43 -19.47
C MET A 197 5.08 -10.64 -20.16
N ARG A 198 5.56 -9.55 -19.56
CA ARG A 198 6.64 -8.72 -20.09
C ARG A 198 7.97 -9.48 -20.15
N GLU A 199 8.30 -10.23 -19.10
CA GLU A 199 9.48 -11.10 -19.05
C GLU A 199 9.43 -12.15 -20.17
N ALA A 200 8.28 -12.78 -20.40
CA ALA A 200 8.10 -13.76 -21.46
C ALA A 200 8.34 -13.15 -22.86
N ALA A 201 7.72 -12.00 -23.14
CA ALA A 201 7.84 -11.32 -24.42
C ALA A 201 9.26 -10.79 -24.67
N MET A 202 9.97 -10.35 -23.63
CA MET A 202 11.38 -9.93 -23.76
C MET A 202 12.30 -11.12 -23.99
N ALA A 203 12.10 -12.21 -23.24
CA ALA A 203 12.87 -13.43 -23.39
C ALA A 203 12.78 -14.00 -24.81
N GLU A 204 11.57 -14.01 -25.39
CA GLU A 204 11.33 -14.42 -26.77
C GLU A 204 12.09 -13.55 -27.77
N LYS A 205 12.04 -12.21 -27.63
CA LYS A 205 12.78 -11.28 -28.50
C LYS A 205 14.29 -11.46 -28.43
N GLU A 206 14.80 -11.83 -27.25
CA GLU A 206 16.23 -12.05 -27.01
C GLU A 206 16.68 -13.48 -27.35
N GLY A 207 15.77 -14.37 -27.77
CA GLY A 207 16.08 -15.77 -28.05
C GLY A 207 16.50 -16.57 -26.82
N ARG A 208 16.04 -16.18 -25.63
CA ARG A 208 16.33 -16.86 -24.35
C ARG A 208 15.06 -17.38 -23.69
N SER A 209 15.22 -18.29 -22.74
CA SER A 209 14.11 -18.72 -21.88
C SER A 209 13.72 -17.63 -20.87
N PRO A 210 12.42 -17.47 -20.55
CA PRO A 210 11.97 -16.57 -19.49
C PRO A 210 12.53 -16.93 -18.12
N GLN A 211 12.91 -15.94 -17.32
CA GLN A 211 13.55 -16.13 -16.01
C GLN A 211 12.54 -16.15 -14.85
N PHE A 212 11.47 -16.93 -14.94
CA PHE A 212 10.41 -16.92 -13.92
C PHE A 212 10.83 -17.47 -12.55
N GLY A 213 11.86 -18.31 -12.49
CA GLY A 213 12.39 -18.88 -11.24
C GLY A 213 13.49 -18.05 -10.58
N ALA A 214 13.78 -16.86 -11.09
CA ALA A 214 14.90 -16.07 -10.62
C ALA A 214 14.59 -15.36 -9.29
N GLN A 215 15.59 -15.28 -8.41
CA GLN A 215 15.45 -14.71 -7.07
C GLN A 215 14.98 -13.25 -7.09
N TRP A 216 15.43 -12.48 -8.08
CA TRP A 216 14.98 -11.11 -8.27
C TRP A 216 13.47 -10.97 -8.38
N LEU A 217 12.75 -11.92 -8.97
CA LEU A 217 11.30 -11.77 -9.14
C LEU A 217 10.59 -11.89 -7.80
N ILE A 218 11.09 -12.78 -6.93
CA ILE A 218 10.62 -12.92 -5.55
C ILE A 218 10.88 -11.64 -4.76
N ASP A 219 12.10 -11.11 -4.89
CA ASP A 219 12.51 -9.91 -4.16
C ASP A 219 11.82 -8.65 -4.68
N GLU A 220 11.53 -8.59 -5.99
CA GLU A 220 10.81 -7.50 -6.62
C GLU A 220 9.37 -7.44 -6.13
N ALA A 221 8.63 -8.55 -6.23
CA ALA A 221 7.23 -8.62 -5.80
C ALA A 221 7.07 -8.32 -4.29
N PHE A 222 7.99 -8.82 -3.45
CA PHE A 222 7.97 -8.50 -2.03
C PHE A 222 8.37 -7.04 -1.75
N GLY A 223 9.35 -6.51 -2.48
CA GLY A 223 9.78 -5.11 -2.37
C GLY A 223 8.69 -4.13 -2.77
N ASP A 224 7.92 -4.44 -3.82
CA ASP A 224 6.80 -3.62 -4.29
C ASP A 224 5.68 -3.50 -3.24
N LEU A 225 5.36 -4.60 -2.53
CA LEU A 225 4.39 -4.56 -1.42
C LEU A 225 4.85 -3.63 -0.29
N ILE A 226 6.11 -3.77 0.13
CA ILE A 226 6.70 -2.97 1.22
C ILE A 226 6.71 -1.49 0.85
N ALA A 227 7.24 -1.17 -0.33
CA ALA A 227 7.40 0.21 -0.78
C ALA A 227 6.03 0.90 -0.95
N SER A 228 5.05 0.20 -1.52
CA SER A 228 3.73 0.77 -1.80
C SER A 228 2.87 0.88 -0.55
N HIS A 229 2.95 -0.07 0.38
CA HIS A 229 2.16 -0.06 1.61
C HIS A 229 2.49 1.19 2.46
N HIS A 230 3.76 1.31 2.85
CA HIS A 230 4.19 2.31 3.83
C HIS A 230 4.10 3.75 3.31
N THR A 231 4.31 3.96 2.01
CA THR A 231 4.23 5.29 1.40
C THR A 231 2.79 5.78 1.26
N ASN A 232 1.86 4.90 0.84
CA ASN A 232 0.44 5.25 0.71
C ASN A 232 -0.23 5.47 2.07
N SER A 233 0.04 4.61 3.07
CA SER A 233 -0.48 4.82 4.44
C SER A 233 0.05 6.11 5.07
N GLY A 234 1.33 6.43 4.83
CA GLY A 234 1.94 7.70 5.22
C GLY A 234 1.25 8.91 4.56
N ALA A 235 0.99 8.85 3.25
CA ALA A 235 0.30 9.92 2.53
C ALA A 235 -1.12 10.17 3.06
N MET A 236 -1.89 9.11 3.33
CA MET A 236 -3.23 9.21 3.94
C MET A 236 -3.17 9.81 5.35
N SER A 237 -2.17 9.39 6.14
CA SER A 237 -1.94 9.90 7.50
C SER A 237 -1.64 11.40 7.50
N TRP A 238 -0.70 11.85 6.66
CA TRP A 238 -0.34 13.27 6.55
C TRP A 238 -1.47 14.12 5.98
N THR A 239 -2.18 13.62 4.97
CA THR A 239 -3.38 14.29 4.44
C THR A 239 -4.40 14.53 5.55
N SER A 240 -4.67 13.52 6.37
CA SER A 240 -5.63 13.63 7.48
C SER A 240 -5.13 14.60 8.55
N LYS A 241 -3.85 14.50 8.92
CA LYS A 241 -3.22 15.39 9.90
C LYS A 241 -3.32 16.86 9.49
N TYR A 242 -3.03 17.17 8.22
CA TYR A 242 -3.19 18.54 7.74
C TYR A 242 -4.65 18.96 7.69
N LEU A 243 -5.56 18.14 7.17
CA LEU A 243 -6.97 18.50 7.10
C LEU A 243 -7.63 18.66 8.48
N THR A 244 -7.13 18.02 9.53
CA THR A 244 -7.62 18.21 10.90
C THR A 244 -7.09 19.49 11.54
N ASP A 245 -5.90 19.94 11.15
CA ASP A 245 -5.29 21.17 11.68
C ASP A 245 -5.75 22.43 10.92
N TYR A 246 -6.29 22.28 9.69
CA TYR A 246 -6.76 23.37 8.81
C TYR A 246 -8.24 23.21 8.42
N PRO A 247 -9.21 23.48 9.33
CA PRO A 247 -10.63 23.26 9.10
C PRO A 247 -11.21 24.08 7.93
N GLU A 248 -10.66 25.25 7.64
CA GLU A 248 -11.03 26.08 6.49
C GLU A 248 -10.66 25.41 5.16
N VAL A 249 -9.48 24.77 5.09
CA VAL A 249 -9.06 23.98 3.91
C VAL A 249 -9.94 22.76 3.76
N GLN A 250 -10.28 22.08 4.86
CA GLN A 250 -11.19 20.94 4.86
C GLN A 250 -12.60 21.33 4.38
N ALA A 251 -13.15 22.44 4.86
CA ALA A 251 -14.44 22.95 4.44
C ALA A 251 -14.44 23.34 2.95
N MET A 252 -13.38 24.01 2.49
CA MET A 252 -13.21 24.38 1.09
C MET A 252 -13.09 23.14 0.19
N LEU A 253 -12.34 22.12 0.61
CA LEU A 253 -12.24 20.85 -0.12
C LEU A 253 -13.60 20.17 -0.23
N ARG A 254 -14.33 20.07 0.88
CA ARG A 254 -15.68 19.49 0.91
C ARG A 254 -16.64 20.23 -0.02
N ALA A 255 -16.61 21.56 -0.03
CA ALA A 255 -17.46 22.37 -0.91
C ALA A 255 -17.15 22.12 -2.40
N HIS A 256 -15.87 22.08 -2.78
CA HIS A 256 -15.47 21.76 -4.16
C HIS A 256 -15.88 20.34 -4.56
N LEU A 257 -15.68 19.35 -3.68
CA LEU A 257 -16.10 17.97 -3.95
C LEU A 257 -17.62 17.87 -4.17
N HIS A 258 -18.44 18.52 -3.34
CA HIS A 258 -19.89 18.52 -3.53
C HIS A 258 -20.35 19.25 -4.80
N SER A 259 -19.63 20.31 -5.21
CA SER A 259 -19.91 21.03 -6.46
C SER A 259 -19.62 20.16 -7.69
N GLU A 260 -18.43 19.57 -7.75
CA GLU A 260 -17.98 18.78 -8.91
C GLU A 260 -18.65 17.39 -8.97
N LEU A 261 -19.00 16.80 -7.82
CA LEU A 261 -19.69 15.52 -7.70
C LEU A 261 -21.16 15.73 -7.29
N SER A 262 -21.82 16.68 -7.96
CA SER A 262 -23.15 17.18 -7.59
C SER A 262 -24.24 16.10 -7.53
N ALA A 263 -24.24 15.12 -8.42
CA ALA A 263 -25.21 14.01 -8.39
C ALA A 263 -25.12 13.22 -7.07
N ALA A 264 -23.91 12.81 -6.69
CA ALA A 264 -23.67 12.11 -5.43
C ALA A 264 -24.06 12.98 -4.22
N ALA A 265 -23.78 14.28 -4.27
CA ALA A 265 -24.13 15.23 -3.21
C ALA A 265 -25.65 15.39 -3.04
N VAL A 266 -26.40 15.60 -4.12
CA VAL A 266 -27.87 15.76 -4.12
C VAL A 266 -28.54 14.48 -3.63
N GLU A 267 -28.07 13.33 -4.08
CA GLU A 267 -28.58 12.02 -3.70
C GLU A 267 -28.13 11.55 -2.30
N LYS A 268 -27.25 12.33 -1.62
CA LYS A 268 -26.69 12.00 -0.30
C LYS A 268 -26.02 10.62 -0.26
N ARG A 269 -25.33 10.24 -1.34
CA ARG A 269 -24.59 8.99 -1.47
C ARG A 269 -23.09 9.26 -1.63
N GLN A 270 -22.30 8.20 -1.46
CA GLN A 270 -20.89 8.25 -1.83
C GLN A 270 -20.76 8.30 -3.36
N PRO A 271 -19.78 9.04 -3.92
CA PRO A 271 -19.53 9.07 -5.36
C PRO A 271 -19.04 7.70 -5.83
N THR A 272 -19.46 7.31 -7.03
CA THR A 272 -19.00 6.11 -7.71
C THR A 272 -17.58 6.29 -8.24
N TYR A 273 -16.89 5.17 -8.51
CA TYR A 273 -15.56 5.21 -9.13
C TYR A 273 -15.55 5.99 -10.47
N GLU A 274 -16.59 5.82 -11.28
CA GLU A 274 -16.73 6.50 -12.56
C GLU A 274 -16.93 8.01 -12.41
N GLU A 275 -17.74 8.44 -11.43
CA GLU A 275 -17.90 9.87 -11.13
C GLU A 275 -16.58 10.51 -10.67
N ILE A 276 -15.82 9.85 -9.79
CA ILE A 276 -14.53 10.37 -9.30
C ILE A 276 -13.53 10.50 -10.46
N THR A 277 -13.43 9.49 -11.31
CA THR A 277 -12.42 9.45 -12.39
C THR A 277 -12.74 10.37 -13.56
N LYS A 278 -14.02 10.68 -13.78
CA LYS A 278 -14.44 11.62 -14.84
C LYS A 278 -14.50 13.07 -14.35
N ALA A 279 -14.64 13.30 -13.04
CA ALA A 279 -14.70 14.63 -12.48
C ALA A 279 -13.34 15.35 -12.59
N ARG A 280 -13.40 16.66 -12.80
CA ARG A 280 -12.22 17.51 -12.73
C ARG A 280 -12.12 18.04 -11.30
N LEU A 281 -11.16 17.54 -10.52
CA LEU A 281 -11.04 17.86 -9.09
C LEU A 281 -9.77 18.68 -8.79
N PRO A 282 -9.61 19.89 -9.35
CA PRO A 282 -8.34 20.62 -9.28
C PRO A 282 -7.96 21.02 -7.85
N TYR A 283 -8.95 21.29 -6.99
CA TYR A 283 -8.68 21.62 -5.60
C TYR A 283 -8.25 20.38 -4.77
N LEU A 284 -8.80 19.20 -5.08
CA LEU A 284 -8.30 17.94 -4.49
C LEU A 284 -6.86 17.66 -4.91
N GLU A 285 -6.55 17.84 -6.20
CA GLU A 285 -5.18 17.70 -6.72
C GLU A 285 -4.22 18.68 -6.03
N ALA A 286 -4.64 19.94 -5.82
CA ALA A 286 -3.86 20.93 -5.09
C ALA A 286 -3.59 20.53 -3.63
N VAL A 287 -4.60 20.00 -2.93
CA VAL A 287 -4.44 19.49 -1.55
C VAL A 287 -3.45 18.33 -1.50
N ILE A 288 -3.55 17.38 -2.42
CA ILE A 288 -2.62 16.23 -2.50
C ILE A 288 -1.19 16.72 -2.81
N ALA A 289 -1.04 17.64 -3.77
CA ALA A 289 0.25 18.20 -4.15
C ALA A 289 0.89 18.98 -2.99
N GLU A 290 0.12 19.77 -2.25
CA GLU A 290 0.61 20.52 -1.10
C GLU A 290 1.00 19.61 0.06
N MET A 291 0.21 18.56 0.33
CA MET A 291 0.59 17.52 1.30
C MET A 291 1.94 16.89 0.91
N GLN A 292 2.12 16.50 -0.34
CA GLN A 292 3.39 15.94 -0.82
C GLN A 292 4.56 16.95 -0.73
N ARG A 293 4.30 18.24 -0.95
CA ARG A 293 5.31 19.30 -0.81
C ARG A 293 5.76 19.48 0.64
N LEU A 294 4.83 19.41 1.60
CA LEU A 294 5.10 19.57 3.02
C LEU A 294 5.75 18.33 3.65
N THR A 295 5.43 17.13 3.13
CA THR A 295 6.01 15.86 3.58
C THR A 295 6.67 15.13 2.41
N PRO A 296 7.78 15.66 1.88
CA PRO A 296 8.43 15.07 0.72
C PRO A 296 9.10 13.75 1.07
N PHE A 297 8.98 12.78 0.15
CA PHE A 297 9.78 11.57 0.23
C PHE A 297 11.19 11.83 -0.31
N SER A 298 12.20 11.71 0.55
CA SER A 298 13.59 11.97 0.18
C SER A 298 14.25 10.77 -0.49
N MET A 299 14.89 11.00 -1.64
CA MET A 299 15.68 10.02 -2.36
C MET A 299 17.16 10.38 -2.30
N VAL A 300 18.01 9.39 -2.00
CA VAL A 300 19.48 9.58 -1.95
C VAL A 300 20.07 9.33 -3.33
N ARG A 301 21.07 10.14 -3.70
CA ARG A 301 21.89 9.96 -4.92
C ARG A 301 23.37 9.84 -4.55
N GLU A 302 24.09 9.06 -5.33
CA GLU A 302 25.55 8.87 -5.23
C GLU A 302 26.20 9.48 -6.47
N ALA A 303 27.22 10.32 -6.28
CA ALA A 303 28.03 10.82 -7.38
C ALA A 303 28.85 9.65 -7.96
N THR A 304 28.77 9.43 -9.26
CA THR A 304 29.47 8.32 -9.94
C THR A 304 30.90 8.66 -10.34
N CYS A 305 31.25 9.94 -10.26
CA CYS A 305 32.58 10.50 -10.45
C CYS A 305 32.67 11.79 -9.62
N ASP A 306 33.88 12.29 -9.43
CA ASP A 306 34.10 13.59 -8.80
C ASP A 306 33.36 14.67 -9.62
N THR A 307 32.49 15.42 -8.96
CA THR A 307 31.67 16.49 -9.55
C THR A 307 31.51 17.61 -8.52
N ILE A 308 31.25 18.81 -9.01
CA ILE A 308 30.87 19.99 -8.23
C ILE A 308 29.36 20.17 -8.31
#